data_AF-A0AAQ3TH12-F1
#
_entry.id   AF-A0AAQ3TH12-F1
#
_cell.length_a   1.000
_cell.length_b   1.000
_cell.length_c   1.000
_cell.angle_alpha   90.00
_cell.angle_beta   90.00
_cell.angle_gamma   90.00
#
_symmetry.space_group_name_H-M   'P 1'
#
loop_
_entity.id
_entity.type
_entity.pdbx_description
1 polymer ?
#
loop_
_entity_poly.entity_id
_entity_poly.type
_entity_poly.pdbx_seq_one_letter_code
_entity_poly.pdbx_strand_id
1 'polypeptide(L)'
;MRDTDDEDNTDVLAQMLHDAKEDCDNERDWKKLEHMLEDHRTLLYPDCKEGHKKLWGTSELLQWKVPNGVSDKGFNELLMLIKKLLLESNKLPSTTYEAKDVVCPLGLEVQKIHSCPNDCILYSHDYQKLESCPVCKTSWYKINHDDPEDLKGEPPRKRVPIKVM
;
A
#
# COMPACT_ATOMS: atom_id res chain seq x y z
N MET A 1 -22.45 -36.25 7.30
CA MET A 1 -21.61 -36.80 6.22
C MET A 1 -20.34 -35.96 6.23
N ARG A 2 -19.18 -36.62 6.22
CA ARG A 2 -17.86 -36.11 6.59
C ARG A 2 -17.40 -34.89 5.76
N ASP A 3 -16.68 -34.05 6.47
CA ASP A 3 -15.78 -32.98 6.03
C ASP A 3 -14.70 -33.52 5.08
N THR A 4 -14.54 -32.88 3.91
CA THR A 4 -13.39 -33.01 3.00
C THR A 4 -13.40 -31.84 2.02
N ASP A 5 -13.01 -30.64 2.48
CA ASP A 5 -12.60 -29.53 1.60
C ASP A 5 -11.41 -28.74 2.17
N ASP A 6 -10.93 -29.05 3.39
CA ASP A 6 -9.85 -28.31 4.06
C ASP A 6 -8.43 -28.88 3.82
N GLU A 7 -8.29 -30.12 3.34
CA GLU A 7 -6.99 -30.81 3.28
C GLU A 7 -6.12 -30.35 2.10
N ASP A 8 -6.74 -29.95 0.97
CA ASP A 8 -6.07 -29.53 -0.27
C ASP A 8 -5.48 -28.10 -0.19
N ASN A 9 -6.08 -27.22 0.61
CA ASN A 9 -5.65 -25.82 0.73
C ASN A 9 -4.42 -25.66 1.64
N THR A 10 -4.18 -26.62 2.52
CA THR A 10 -3.03 -26.63 3.44
C THR A 10 -1.70 -26.78 2.69
N ASP A 11 -1.68 -27.61 1.65
CA ASP A 11 -0.46 -27.88 0.85
C ASP A 11 -0.09 -26.66 0.00
N VAL A 12 -1.10 -26.00 -0.59
CA VAL A 12 -0.91 -24.75 -1.35
C VAL A 12 -0.39 -23.63 -0.44
N LEU A 13 -0.98 -23.45 0.75
CA LEU A 13 -0.49 -22.44 1.70
C LEU A 13 0.92 -22.76 2.18
N ALA A 14 1.23 -24.04 2.46
CA ALA A 14 2.57 -24.45 2.86
C ALA A 14 3.60 -24.18 1.76
N GLN A 15 3.25 -24.42 0.50
CA GLN A 15 4.10 -24.10 -0.64
C GLN A 15 4.30 -22.60 -0.80
N MET A 16 3.23 -21.79 -0.72
CA MET A 16 3.34 -20.32 -0.78
C MET A 16 4.20 -19.75 0.36
N LEU A 17 4.12 -20.34 1.55
CA LEU A 17 4.97 -19.96 2.68
C LEU A 17 6.44 -20.35 2.47
N HIS A 18 6.68 -21.49 1.82
CA HIS A 18 8.01 -21.91 1.43
C HIS A 18 8.62 -20.95 0.40
N ASP A 19 7.88 -20.63 -0.65
CA ASP A 19 8.30 -19.70 -1.70
C ASP A 19 8.57 -18.30 -1.12
N ALA A 20 7.64 -17.79 -0.28
CA ALA A 20 7.82 -16.51 0.40
C ALA A 20 9.03 -16.48 1.35
N LYS A 21 9.45 -17.63 1.90
CA LYS A 21 10.66 -17.75 2.71
C LYS A 21 11.92 -17.67 1.85
N GLU A 22 11.91 -18.26 0.66
CA GLU A 22 13.03 -18.18 -0.30
C GLU A 22 13.19 -16.75 -0.84
N ASP A 23 12.08 -16.03 -1.01
CA ASP A 23 12.06 -14.62 -1.43
C ASP A 23 12.48 -13.62 -0.33
N CYS A 24 12.64 -14.06 0.92
CA CYS A 24 13.12 -13.19 2.00
C CYS A 24 14.63 -12.96 1.89
N ASP A 25 15.03 -11.73 1.59
CA ASP A 25 16.44 -11.33 1.42
C ASP A 25 17.32 -11.62 2.67
N ASN A 26 16.73 -11.67 3.86
CA ASN A 26 17.42 -11.88 5.12
C ASN A 26 16.50 -12.38 6.24
N GLU A 27 17.09 -12.78 7.37
CA GLU A 27 16.37 -13.28 8.55
C GLU A 27 15.40 -12.25 9.17
N ARG A 28 15.66 -10.94 8.99
CA ARG A 28 14.76 -9.88 9.49
C ARG A 28 13.47 -9.84 8.67
N ASP A 29 13.55 -10.06 7.36
CA ASP A 29 12.37 -10.11 6.50
C ASP A 29 11.54 -11.36 6.75
N TRP A 30 12.18 -12.50 7.02
CA TRP A 30 11.46 -13.67 7.51
C TRP A 30 10.71 -13.41 8.84
N LYS A 31 11.32 -12.73 9.81
CA LYS A 31 10.67 -12.37 11.08
C LYS A 31 9.45 -11.46 10.89
N LYS A 32 9.50 -10.54 9.93
CA LYS A 32 8.37 -9.69 9.55
C LYS A 32 7.22 -10.51 8.95
N LEU A 33 7.54 -11.46 8.06
CA LEU A 33 6.56 -12.37 7.49
C LEU A 33 5.91 -13.26 8.56
N GLU A 34 6.72 -13.81 9.48
CA GLU A 34 6.22 -14.59 10.61
C GLU A 34 5.27 -13.77 11.51
N HIS A 35 5.60 -12.49 11.77
CA HIS A 35 4.72 -11.59 12.50
C HIS A 35 3.38 -11.36 11.77
N MET A 36 3.40 -11.22 10.45
CA MET A 36 2.18 -11.10 9.63
C MET A 36 1.27 -12.32 9.76
N LEU A 37 1.87 -13.52 9.78
CA LEU A 37 1.12 -14.78 9.92
C LEU A 37 0.50 -14.91 11.30
N GLU A 38 1.21 -14.45 12.34
CA GLU A 38 0.66 -14.39 13.68
C GLU A 38 -0.55 -13.43 13.75
N ASP A 39 -0.45 -12.27 13.10
CA ASP A 39 -1.55 -11.32 13.00
C ASP A 39 -2.75 -11.85 12.19
N HIS A 40 -2.51 -12.72 11.21
CA HIS A 40 -3.56 -13.44 10.48
C HIS A 40 -4.28 -14.47 11.36
N ARG A 41 -3.57 -15.12 12.28
CA ARG A 41 -4.15 -16.12 13.20
C ARG A 41 -4.85 -15.48 14.39
N THR A 42 -4.34 -14.34 14.84
CA THR A 42 -4.81 -13.58 16.01
C THR A 42 -6.21 -13.01 15.78
N LEU A 43 -7.13 -13.26 16.73
CA LEU A 43 -8.46 -12.65 16.75
C LEU A 43 -8.38 -11.14 17.01
N LEU A 44 -9.30 -10.38 16.42
CA LEU A 44 -9.38 -8.93 16.57
C LEU A 44 -9.67 -8.49 18.01
N TYR A 45 -10.48 -9.26 18.73
CA TYR A 45 -10.76 -9.11 20.17
C TYR A 45 -11.16 -10.48 20.74
N PRO A 46 -11.06 -10.70 22.07
CA PRO A 46 -11.44 -11.97 22.67
C PRO A 46 -12.90 -12.33 22.38
N ASP A 47 -13.17 -13.60 22.12
CA ASP A 47 -14.53 -14.14 21.88
C ASP A 47 -15.27 -13.52 20.68
N CYS A 48 -14.54 -13.01 19.67
CA CYS A 48 -15.13 -12.57 18.42
C CYS A 48 -15.89 -13.72 17.74
N LYS A 49 -17.22 -13.67 17.77
CA LYS A 49 -18.11 -14.73 17.28
C LYS A 49 -18.02 -14.92 15.77
N GLU A 50 -17.81 -13.83 15.06
CA GLU A 50 -17.61 -13.78 13.62
C GLU A 50 -16.19 -14.23 13.23
N GLY A 51 -15.30 -14.46 14.20
CA GLY A 51 -13.94 -14.96 13.95
C GLY A 51 -13.00 -13.94 13.29
N HIS A 52 -13.35 -12.66 13.28
CA HIS A 52 -12.57 -11.61 12.63
C HIS A 52 -11.14 -11.56 13.17
N LYS A 53 -10.18 -11.55 12.25
CA LYS A 53 -8.74 -11.55 12.55
C LYS A 53 -8.19 -10.13 12.60
N LYS A 54 -7.09 -9.94 13.31
CA LYS A 54 -6.39 -8.65 13.39
C LYS A 54 -5.99 -8.15 12.01
N LEU A 55 -5.37 -9.01 11.20
CA LEU A 55 -4.96 -8.68 9.83
C LEU A 55 -6.17 -8.25 8.97
N TRP A 56 -7.26 -9.01 9.03
CA TRP A 56 -8.48 -8.72 8.26
C TRP A 56 -9.08 -7.37 8.66
N GLY A 57 -9.34 -7.14 9.95
CA GLY A 57 -9.95 -5.88 10.42
C GLY A 57 -9.09 -4.66 10.12
N THR A 58 -7.76 -4.80 10.17
CA THR A 58 -6.83 -3.73 9.80
C THR A 58 -6.85 -3.44 8.31
N SER A 59 -6.93 -4.49 7.48
CA SER A 59 -7.01 -4.38 6.02
C SER A 59 -8.27 -3.65 5.58
N GLU A 60 -9.43 -4.02 6.13
CA GLU A 60 -10.71 -3.36 5.85
C GLU A 60 -10.67 -1.86 6.16
N LEU A 61 -10.07 -1.48 7.30
CA LEU A 61 -9.96 -0.07 7.69
C LEU A 61 -9.04 0.72 6.74
N LEU A 62 -7.94 0.13 6.27
CA LEU A 62 -7.06 0.77 5.29
C LEU A 62 -7.72 0.87 3.91
N GLN A 63 -8.43 -0.17 3.48
CA GLN A 63 -9.21 -0.16 2.24
C GLN A 63 -10.34 0.87 2.28
N TRP A 64 -10.93 1.13 3.45
CA TRP A 64 -11.88 2.22 3.63
C TRP A 64 -11.19 3.60 3.63
N LYS A 65 -10.00 3.73 4.23
CA LYS A 65 -9.27 5.00 4.36
C LYS A 65 -8.95 5.64 3.00
N VAL A 66 -8.44 4.85 2.06
CA VAL A 66 -7.92 5.31 0.75
C VAL A 66 -8.98 5.99 -0.12
N PRO A 67 -10.11 5.34 -0.48
CA PRO A 67 -11.12 5.93 -1.35
C PRO A 67 -11.83 7.13 -0.71
N ASN A 68 -11.88 7.19 0.62
CA ASN A 68 -12.46 8.32 1.35
C ASN A 68 -11.48 9.49 1.54
N GLY A 69 -10.26 9.40 1.04
CA GLY A 69 -9.26 10.47 1.15
C GLY A 69 -8.91 10.85 2.60
N VAL A 70 -9.09 9.92 3.54
CA VAL A 70 -8.92 10.20 4.97
C VAL A 70 -7.45 10.43 5.26
N SER A 71 -7.11 11.58 5.84
CA SER A 71 -5.74 11.90 6.25
C SER A 71 -5.24 10.93 7.33
N ASP A 72 -3.92 10.74 7.42
CA ASP A 72 -3.32 9.87 8.45
C ASP A 72 -3.67 10.33 9.87
N LYS A 73 -3.74 11.65 10.09
CA LYS A 73 -4.21 12.21 11.38
C LYS A 73 -5.64 11.80 11.69
N GLY A 74 -6.57 12.01 10.75
CA GLY A 74 -7.98 11.66 10.94
C GLY A 74 -8.18 10.16 11.11
N PHE A 75 -7.39 9.34 10.41
CA PHE A 75 -7.42 7.89 10.58
C PHE A 75 -6.92 7.46 11.96
N ASN A 76 -5.84 8.05 12.48
CA ASN A 76 -5.36 7.76 13.83
C ASN A 76 -6.42 8.12 14.89
N GLU A 77 -7.08 9.28 14.75
CA GLU A 77 -8.17 9.68 15.66
C GLU A 77 -9.34 8.68 15.61
N LEU A 78 -9.72 8.24 14.41
CA LEU A 78 -10.76 7.21 14.22
C LEU A 78 -10.36 5.87 14.85
N LEU A 79 -9.14 5.38 14.62
CA LEU A 79 -8.65 4.14 15.22
C LEU A 79 -8.73 4.19 16.75
N MET A 80 -8.32 5.31 17.35
CA MET A 80 -8.40 5.53 18.79
C MET A 80 -9.83 5.54 19.31
N LEU A 81 -10.79 6.06 18.53
CA LEU A 81 -12.21 6.02 18.87
C LEU A 81 -12.76 4.59 18.79
N ILE A 82 -12.51 3.88 17.69
CA ILE A 82 -12.95 2.49 17.50
C ILE A 82 -12.38 1.61 18.62
N LYS A 83 -11.10 1.77 18.96
CA LYS A 83 -10.45 1.05 20.07
C LYS A 83 -11.14 1.24 21.42
N LYS A 84 -11.65 2.44 21.70
CA LYS A 84 -12.38 2.75 22.94
C LYS A 84 -13.80 2.17 22.94
N LEU A 85 -14.41 2.04 21.76
CA LEU A 85 -15.74 1.47 21.60
C LEU A 85 -15.72 -0.07 21.64
N LEU A 86 -14.62 -0.68 21.20
CA LEU A 86 -14.38 -2.11 21.35
C LEU A 86 -13.92 -2.45 22.78
N LEU A 87 -13.99 -3.74 23.13
CA LEU A 87 -13.46 -4.28 24.39
C LEU A 87 -11.99 -3.86 24.59
N GLU A 88 -11.58 -3.59 25.84
CA GLU A 88 -10.24 -3.08 26.18
C GLU A 88 -9.07 -3.94 25.66
N SER A 89 -9.32 -5.22 25.39
CA SER A 89 -8.33 -6.21 24.95
C SER A 89 -8.23 -6.40 23.43
N ASN A 90 -8.81 -5.50 22.63
CA ASN A 90 -8.75 -5.60 21.17
C ASN A 90 -7.32 -5.39 20.61
N LYS A 91 -7.09 -5.92 19.42
CA LYS A 91 -5.79 -6.00 18.74
C LYS A 91 -5.65 -5.04 17.56
N LEU A 92 -6.57 -4.08 17.40
CA LEU A 92 -6.46 -3.07 16.34
C LEU A 92 -5.14 -2.28 16.48
N PRO A 93 -4.64 -1.69 15.39
CA PRO A 93 -3.57 -0.68 15.44
C PRO A 93 -4.09 0.65 16.01
N SER A 94 -3.21 1.45 16.58
CA SER A 94 -3.50 2.82 17.06
C SER A 94 -3.16 3.89 16.02
N THR A 95 -2.31 3.54 15.05
CA THR A 95 -1.79 4.51 14.08
C THR A 95 -1.83 3.96 12.65
N THR A 96 -1.81 4.86 11.68
CA THR A 96 -1.70 4.53 10.26
C THR A 96 -0.42 3.74 9.98
N TYR A 97 0.67 4.06 10.67
CA TYR A 97 1.93 3.35 10.54
C TYR A 97 1.80 1.90 11.02
N GLU A 98 1.30 1.68 12.24
CA GLU A 98 1.03 0.33 12.75
C GLU A 98 0.06 -0.45 11.85
N ALA A 99 -0.97 0.22 11.32
CA ALA A 99 -1.89 -0.42 10.40
C ALA A 99 -1.22 -0.90 9.11
N LYS A 100 -0.33 -0.06 8.53
CA LYS A 100 0.46 -0.43 7.35
C LYS A 100 1.44 -1.56 7.66
N ASP A 101 2.05 -1.54 8.83
CA ASP A 101 2.97 -2.58 9.29
C ASP A 101 2.28 -3.94 9.42
N VAL A 102 1.04 -3.97 9.93
CA VAL A 102 0.23 -5.20 10.00
C VAL A 102 -0.05 -5.79 8.61
N VAL A 103 -0.37 -4.95 7.61
CA VAL A 103 -0.76 -5.41 6.26
C VAL A 103 0.42 -5.67 5.34
N CYS A 104 1.53 -4.95 5.52
CA CYS A 104 2.72 -5.06 4.69
C CYS A 104 3.99 -4.84 5.52
N PRO A 105 4.36 -5.78 6.41
CA PRO A 105 5.50 -5.63 7.33
C PRO A 105 6.85 -5.70 6.60
N LEU A 106 6.86 -6.33 5.41
CA LEU A 106 8.01 -6.35 4.52
C LEU A 106 8.29 -4.98 3.90
N GLY A 107 7.31 -4.07 3.89
CA GLY A 107 7.47 -2.72 3.36
C GLY A 107 7.98 -2.75 1.93
N LEU A 108 7.25 -3.44 1.03
CA LEU A 108 7.60 -3.47 -0.39
C LEU A 108 7.85 -2.04 -0.86
N GLU A 109 9.02 -1.80 -1.46
CA GLU A 109 9.42 -0.47 -1.90
C GLU A 109 8.36 0.10 -2.84
N VAL A 110 7.70 1.17 -2.42
CA VAL A 110 6.76 1.88 -3.29
C VAL A 110 7.56 2.65 -4.32
N GLN A 111 7.64 2.09 -5.52
CA GLN A 111 8.23 2.80 -6.65
C GLN A 111 7.32 3.94 -7.08
N LYS A 112 7.79 5.19 -6.92
CA LYS A 112 7.09 6.36 -7.45
C LYS A 112 7.30 6.40 -8.96
N ILE A 113 6.22 6.18 -9.70
CA ILE A 113 6.20 6.28 -11.16
C ILE A 113 5.53 7.61 -11.52
N HIS A 114 6.14 8.37 -12.43
CA HIS A 114 5.53 9.59 -12.94
C HIS A 114 4.40 9.26 -13.91
N SER A 115 3.31 10.02 -13.87
CA SER A 115 2.24 9.95 -14.86
C SER A 115 2.30 11.14 -15.82
N CYS A 116 1.81 10.93 -17.03
CA CYS A 116 1.52 12.03 -17.94
C CYS A 116 0.50 12.99 -17.30
N PRO A 117 0.64 14.31 -17.44
CA PRO A 117 -0.36 15.27 -16.92
C PRO A 117 -1.78 15.08 -17.48
N ASN A 118 -1.90 14.43 -18.65
CA ASN A 118 -3.18 14.09 -19.28
C ASN A 118 -3.51 12.59 -19.13
N ASP A 119 -2.90 11.89 -18.16
CA ASP A 119 -3.11 10.48 -17.82
C ASP A 119 -3.00 9.48 -19.00
N CYS A 120 -2.27 9.85 -20.06
CA CYS A 120 -2.13 9.01 -21.25
C CYS A 120 -1.24 7.79 -21.02
N ILE A 121 -0.18 7.94 -20.20
CA ILE A 121 0.79 6.89 -19.88
C ILE A 121 1.34 7.07 -18.47
N LEU A 122 1.91 5.98 -17.95
CA LEU A 122 2.89 6.01 -16.86
C LEU A 122 4.30 5.94 -17.45
N TYR A 123 5.22 6.74 -16.93
CA TYR A 123 6.63 6.76 -17.33
C TYR A 123 7.39 5.61 -16.66
N SER A 124 6.98 4.37 -16.96
CA SER A 124 7.62 3.11 -16.54
C SER A 124 8.10 2.30 -17.74
N HIS A 125 8.97 1.31 -17.49
CA HIS A 125 9.52 0.40 -18.50
C HIS A 125 10.05 1.14 -19.74
N ASP A 126 9.42 0.92 -20.90
CA ASP A 126 9.81 1.47 -22.20
C ASP A 126 9.73 3.01 -22.26
N TYR A 127 8.97 3.63 -21.37
CA TYR A 127 8.77 5.09 -21.32
C TYR A 127 9.61 5.78 -20.24
N GLN A 128 10.41 5.05 -19.47
CA GLN A 128 11.13 5.58 -18.30
C GLN A 128 12.07 6.75 -18.64
N LYS A 129 12.64 6.78 -19.85
CA LYS A 129 13.58 7.81 -20.32
C LYS A 129 12.92 8.97 -21.06
N LEU A 130 11.59 8.96 -21.22
CA LEU A 130 10.89 10.00 -21.96
C LEU A 130 10.61 11.22 -21.08
N GLU A 131 10.89 12.39 -21.64
CA GLU A 131 10.56 13.68 -21.01
C GLU A 131 9.21 14.23 -21.49
N SER A 132 8.59 13.60 -22.47
CA SER A 132 7.31 14.01 -23.04
C SER A 132 6.49 12.80 -23.46
N CYS A 133 5.17 12.92 -23.30
CA CYS A 133 4.25 11.84 -23.61
C CYS A 133 4.27 11.53 -25.12
N PRO A 134 4.47 10.28 -25.55
CA PRO A 134 4.44 9.95 -26.97
C PRO A 134 3.05 10.13 -27.59
N VAL A 135 1.98 10.06 -26.79
CA VAL A 135 0.57 10.19 -27.20
C VAL A 135 0.17 11.66 -27.34
N CYS A 136 0.22 12.44 -26.26
CA CYS A 136 -0.27 13.83 -26.26
C CYS A 136 0.83 14.90 -26.39
N LYS A 137 2.10 14.48 -26.50
CA LYS A 137 3.29 15.36 -26.60
C LYS A 137 3.52 16.30 -25.41
N THR A 138 2.74 16.17 -24.34
CA THR A 138 2.88 16.98 -23.13
C THR A 138 4.11 16.57 -22.34
N SER A 139 4.93 17.55 -21.98
CA SER A 139 6.05 17.40 -21.04
C SER A 139 5.53 17.22 -19.62
N TRP A 140 6.21 16.39 -18.83
CA TRP A 140 5.90 16.23 -17.40
C TRP A 140 6.66 17.22 -16.51
N TYR A 141 7.41 18.17 -17.08
CA TYR A 141 7.97 19.32 -16.36
C TYR A 141 7.03 20.53 -16.37
N LYS A 142 7.07 21.34 -15.31
CA LYS A 142 6.37 22.62 -15.24
C LYS A 142 6.97 23.61 -16.23
N ILE A 143 6.11 24.27 -16.99
CA ILE A 143 6.46 25.42 -17.83
C ILE A 143 6.22 26.68 -17.00
N ASN A 144 7.23 27.55 -16.84
CA ASN A 144 7.03 28.86 -16.23
C ASN A 144 6.61 29.85 -17.32
N HIS A 145 5.37 30.33 -17.26
CA HIS A 145 4.89 31.32 -18.24
C HIS A 145 5.57 32.69 -18.12
N ASP A 146 6.21 32.98 -16.99
CA ASP A 146 6.98 34.21 -16.76
C ASP A 146 8.40 34.14 -17.35
N ASP A 147 8.87 32.95 -17.77
CA ASP A 147 10.17 32.79 -18.42
C ASP A 147 9.97 32.66 -19.95
N PRO A 148 10.32 33.69 -20.74
CA PRO A 148 10.11 33.68 -22.19
C PRO A 148 10.95 32.63 -22.92
N GLU A 149 11.95 32.01 -22.30
CA GLU A 149 12.69 30.88 -22.88
C GLU A 149 11.93 29.55 -22.72
N ASP A 150 11.26 29.32 -21.59
CA ASP A 150 10.41 28.13 -21.35
C ASP A 150 9.22 28.07 -22.34
N LEU A 151 8.82 29.23 -22.91
CA LEU A 151 7.76 29.35 -23.92
C LEU A 151 8.21 29.02 -25.35
N LYS A 152 9.52 28.93 -25.61
CA LYS A 152 10.07 28.67 -26.96
C LYS A 152 10.09 27.19 -27.35
N GLY A 153 9.53 26.31 -26.51
CA GLY A 153 9.57 24.86 -26.71
C GLY A 153 10.95 24.25 -26.41
N GLU A 154 11.85 25.03 -25.80
CA GLU A 154 13.11 24.54 -25.24
C GLU A 154 12.85 23.86 -23.87
N PRO A 155 13.69 22.89 -23.46
CA PRO A 155 13.55 22.26 -22.15
C PRO A 155 13.66 23.31 -21.04
N PRO A 156 12.76 23.27 -20.03
CA PRO A 156 12.74 24.31 -19.01
C PRO A 156 14.05 24.35 -18.22
N ARG A 157 14.54 25.56 -17.94
CA ARG A 157 15.79 25.77 -17.18
C ARG A 157 15.74 25.11 -15.80
N LYS A 158 14.55 25.05 -15.20
CA LYS A 158 14.27 24.34 -13.95
C LYS A 158 13.39 23.12 -14.22
N ARG A 159 13.98 21.94 -14.09
CA ARG A 159 13.32 20.65 -14.25
C ARG A 159 12.49 20.29 -13.02
N VAL A 160 11.36 20.97 -12.85
CA VAL A 160 10.40 20.70 -11.75
C VAL A 160 9.28 19.81 -12.29
N PRO A 161 9.13 18.55 -11.83
CA PRO A 161 8.03 17.70 -12.27
C PRO A 161 6.65 18.29 -11.92
N ILE A 162 5.70 18.11 -12.82
CA ILE A 162 4.28 18.33 -12.54
C ILE A 162 3.83 17.28 -11.53
N LYS A 163 3.08 17.73 -10.52
CA LYS A 163 2.46 16.84 -9.55
C LYS A 163 1.07 16.51 -10.08
N VAL A 164 0.91 15.29 -10.56
CA VAL A 164 -0.37 14.70 -10.96
C VAL A 164 -0.90 13.90 -9.77
N MET A 165 -2.23 13.83 -9.61
CA MET A 165 -2.88 13.27 -8.42
C MET A 165 -2.90 11.74 -8.44
#